data_AF-A0A4Q9FDA0-F1
#
_entry.id   AF-A0A4Q9FDA0-F1
#
_cell.length_a   1.000
_cell.length_b   1.000
_cell.length_c   1.000
_cell.angle_alpha   90.00
_cell.angle_beta   90.00
_cell.angle_gamma   90.00
#
_symmetry.space_group_name_H-M   'P 1'
#
loop_
_entity.id
_entity.type
_entity.pdbx_description
1 polymer ?
#
loop_
_entity_poly.entity_id
_entity_poly.type
_entity_poly.pdbx_seq_one_letter_code
_entity_poly.pdbx_strand_id
1 'polypeptide(L)' 'MRTFVILFSAICMMSLSSCATRVVTRPASVTVVKTPPRHYKIVTVKGKRYYFWNGNHYRKTRRGYVITRV' A
#
# COMPACT_ATOMS: atom_id res chain seq x y z
N MET A 1 -13.99 1.84 -47.66
CA MET A 1 -13.45 0.62 -47.00
C MET A 1 -11.96 0.71 -46.70
N ARG A 2 -11.11 1.07 -47.67
CA ARG A 2 -9.65 1.25 -47.45
C ARG A 2 -9.29 2.23 -46.32
N THR A 3 -9.99 3.37 -46.22
CA THR A 3 -9.78 4.37 -45.16
C THR A 3 -10.11 3.87 -43.76
N PHE A 4 -11.19 3.10 -43.62
CA PHE A 4 -11.57 2.50 -42.32
C PHE A 4 -10.53 1.49 -41.82
N VAL A 5 -9.95 0.70 -42.73
CA VAL A 5 -8.89 -0.27 -42.37
C VAL A 5 -7.62 0.44 -41.88
N ILE A 6 -7.27 1.56 -42.50
CA ILE A 6 -6.11 2.39 -42.09
C ILE A 6 -6.35 3.03 -40.71
N LEU A 7 -7.57 3.53 -40.47
CA LEU A 7 -7.92 4.11 -39.18
C LEU A 7 -7.88 3.06 -38.06
N PHE A 8 -8.39 1.86 -38.35
CA PHE A 8 -8.42 0.76 -37.39
C PHE A 8 -7.01 0.24 -37.06
N SER A 9 -6.11 0.16 -38.05
CA SER A 9 -4.73 -0.26 -37.83
C SER A 9 -3.91 0.76 -37.03
N ALA A 10 -4.13 2.06 -37.26
CA ALA A 10 -3.48 3.13 -36.51
C ALA A 10 -3.88 3.13 -35.02
N ILE A 11 -5.17 2.92 -34.73
CA ILE A 11 -5.69 2.82 -33.35
C ILE A 11 -5.13 1.59 -32.63
N CYS A 12 -5.02 0.45 -33.32
CA CYS A 12 -4.42 -0.77 -32.77
C CYS A 12 -2.94 -0.57 -32.39
N MET A 13 -2.16 0.14 -33.20
CA MET A 13 -0.74 0.40 -32.90
C MET A 13 -0.54 1.32 -31.68
N MET A 14 -1.41 2.30 -31.45
CA MET A 14 -1.32 3.17 -30.26
C MET A 14 -1.62 2.43 -28.95
N SER A 15 -2.38 1.34 -29.00
CA SER A 15 -2.75 0.55 -27.81
C SER A 15 -1.59 -0.31 -27.28
N LEU A 16 -0.63 -0.67 -28.13
CA LEU A 16 0.48 -1.58 -27.81
C LEU A 16 1.70 -0.89 -27.18
N SER A 17 1.75 0.44 -27.14
CA SER A 17 2.89 1.22 -26.64
C SER A 17 2.79 1.66 -25.18
N SER A 18 1.75 1.23 -24.45
CA SER A 18 1.59 1.53 -23.03
C SER A 18 2.44 0.61 -22.14
N CYS A 19 3.76 0.67 -22.29
CA CYS A 19 4.71 0.08 -21.35
C CYS A 19 4.90 0.99 -20.13
N ALA A 20 3.81 1.33 -19.44
CA ALA A 20 3.89 2.07 -18.19
C ALA A 20 4.54 1.19 -17.11
N THR A 21 5.75 1.56 -16.67
CA THR A 21 6.46 0.82 -15.63
C THR A 21 5.71 0.95 -14.30
N ARG A 22 5.15 -0.16 -13.80
CA ARG A 22 4.49 -0.19 -12.49
C ARG A 22 5.54 -0.17 -11.38
N VAL A 23 5.66 0.95 -10.68
CA VAL A 23 6.48 1.06 -9.47
C VAL A 23 5.73 0.41 -8.30
N VAL A 24 6.19 -0.77 -7.87
CA VAL A 24 5.73 -1.42 -6.63
C VAL A 24 6.78 -1.18 -5.55
N THR A 25 6.44 -0.39 -4.54
CA THR A 25 7.31 -0.21 -3.37
C THR A 25 7.40 -1.52 -2.61
N ARG A 26 8.61 -2.10 -2.51
CA ARG A 26 8.84 -3.28 -1.68
C ARG A 26 8.61 -2.90 -0.21
N PRO A 27 7.82 -3.66 0.57
CA PRO A 27 7.62 -3.35 1.97
C PRO A 27 8.97 -3.37 2.70
N ALA A 28 9.21 -2.34 3.52
CA ALA A 28 10.38 -2.27 4.38
C ALA A 28 10.40 -3.47 5.34
N SER A 29 11.60 -3.87 5.77
CA SER A 29 11.73 -4.81 6.89
C SER A 29 11.09 -4.17 8.12
N VAL A 30 9.99 -4.75 8.60
CA VAL A 30 9.24 -4.24 9.74
C VAL A 30 9.46 -5.13 10.95
N THR A 31 9.78 -4.52 12.09
CA THR A 31 9.82 -5.23 13.36
C THR A 31 8.40 -5.57 13.80
N VAL A 32 8.11 -6.85 13.93
CA VAL A 32 6.81 -7.36 14.39
C VAL A 32 6.90 -7.68 15.87
N VAL A 33 6.10 -6.99 16.67
CA VAL A 33 5.94 -7.27 18.11
C VAL A 33 4.81 -8.28 18.27
N LYS A 34 5.12 -9.48 18.75
CA LYS A 34 4.11 -10.55 18.95
C LYS A 34 3.25 -10.31 20.18
N THR A 35 3.89 -9.96 21.30
CA THR A 35 3.22 -9.78 22.59
C THR A 35 3.23 -8.30 22.96
N PRO A 36 2.06 -7.62 22.98
CA PRO A 36 1.99 -6.24 23.44
C PRO A 36 2.18 -6.17 24.97
N PRO A 37 2.60 -5.02 25.51
CA PRO A 37 2.67 -4.83 26.95
C PRO A 37 1.27 -4.89 27.58
N ARG A 38 1.22 -5.18 28.90
CA ARG A 38 -0.06 -5.28 29.65
C ARG A 38 -0.85 -3.96 29.65
N HIS A 39 -0.15 -2.82 29.67
CA HIS A 39 -0.75 -1.50 29.69
C HIS A 39 -0.39 -0.75 28.41
N TYR A 40 -1.33 -0.71 27.47
CA TYR A 40 -1.26 0.11 26.26
C TYR A 40 -2.47 1.04 26.20
N LYS A 41 -2.32 2.16 25.51
CA LYS A 41 -3.43 3.07 25.21
C LYS A 41 -3.93 2.82 23.79
N ILE A 42 -5.23 2.89 23.56
CA ILE A 42 -5.78 2.92 22.19
C ILE A 42 -6.02 4.37 21.82
N VAL A 43 -5.46 4.79 20.68
CA VAL A 43 -5.60 6.16 20.15
C VAL A 43 -6.18 6.10 18.74
N THR A 44 -7.00 7.07 18.38
CA THR A 44 -7.57 7.18 17.03
C THR A 44 -6.96 8.38 16.35
N VAL A 45 -6.28 8.17 15.21
CA VAL A 45 -5.71 9.24 14.39
C VAL A 45 -6.28 9.13 12.98
N LYS A 46 -6.86 10.22 12.47
CA LYS A 46 -7.50 10.27 11.14
C LYS A 46 -8.50 9.13 10.92
N GLY A 47 -9.31 8.83 11.94
CA GLY A 47 -10.31 7.75 11.90
C GLY A 47 -9.75 6.32 12.00
N LYS A 48 -8.42 6.13 12.13
CA LYS A 48 -7.78 4.82 12.26
C LYS A 48 -7.34 4.57 13.69
N ARG A 49 -7.59 3.36 14.19
CA ARG A 49 -7.18 2.93 15.54
C ARG A 49 -5.72 2.48 15.55
N TYR A 50 -4.97 3.01 16.50
CA TYR A 50 -3.59 2.66 16.79
C TYR A 50 -3.44 2.29 18.26
N TYR A 51 -2.48 1.43 18.53
CA TYR A 51 -2.11 1.00 19.87
C TYR A 51 -0.83 1.75 20.25
N PHE A 52 -0.86 2.48 21.35
CA PHE A 52 0.22 3.35 21.77
C PHE A 52 0.86 2.84 23.06
N TRP A 53 2.16 2.60 23.00
CA TRP A 53 2.97 2.29 24.17
C TRP A 53 4.42 2.70 23.93
N ASN A 54 5.16 2.99 25.00
CA ASN A 54 6.56 3.38 24.95
C ASN A 54 6.86 4.50 23.91
N GLY A 55 5.98 5.50 23.82
CA GLY A 55 6.11 6.62 22.87
C GLY A 55 5.80 6.29 21.41
N ASN A 56 5.49 5.04 21.07
CA ASN A 56 5.35 4.57 19.70
C ASN A 56 3.91 4.20 19.35
N HIS A 57 3.54 4.41 18.09
CA HIS A 57 2.26 3.98 17.53
C HIS A 57 2.42 2.64 16.82
N TYR A 58 1.48 1.75 17.08
CA TYR A 58 1.47 0.43 16.51
C TYR A 58 0.14 0.11 15.84
N ARG A 59 0.23 -0.59 14.71
CA ARG A 59 -0.92 -1.12 13.98
C ARG A 59 -0.99 -2.63 14.18
N LYS A 60 -2.18 -3.13 14.51
CA LYS A 60 -2.44 -4.56 14.59
C LYS A 60 -2.47 -5.17 13.18
N THR A 61 -1.79 -6.30 13.02
CA THR A 61 -1.72 -7.12 11.80
C THR A 61 -2.01 -8.58 12.13
N ARG A 62 -2.11 -9.44 11.11
CA ARG A 62 -2.29 -10.90 11.31
C ARG A 62 -1.13 -11.57 12.05
N ARG A 63 0.08 -11.00 11.98
CA ARG A 63 1.31 -11.58 12.57
C ARG A 63 1.70 -10.95 13.92
N GLY A 64 1.00 -9.91 14.36
CA GLY A 64 1.34 -9.14 15.55
C GLY A 64 1.16 -7.64 15.32
N TYR A 65 1.92 -6.83 16.05
CA TYR A 65 1.85 -5.37 15.99
C TYR A 65 3.07 -4.80 15.27
N VAL A 66 2.84 -3.82 14.39
CA VAL A 66 3.89 -3.19 13.59
C VAL A 66 3.96 -1.71 13.93
N ILE A 67 5.16 -1.22 14.22
CA ILE A 67 5.41 0.20 14.45
C ILE A 67 5.04 1.01 13.20
N THR A 68 4.30 2.09 13.38
CA THR A 68 3.84 2.96 12.31
C THR A 68 4.16 4.40 12.66
N ARG A 69 4.68 5.18 11.69
CA ARG A 69 4.68 6.64 11.82
C ARG A 69 3.28 7.13 11.47
N VAL A 70 2.63 7.73 12.45
CA VAL A 70 1.25 8.25 12.38
C VAL A 70 1.28 9.74 12.15
#